data_AF-A0A2C8CW13-F1
#
_entry.id   AF-A0A2C8CW13-F1
#
_cell.length_a   1.000
_cell.length_b   1.000
_cell.length_c   1.000
_cell.angle_alpha   90.00
_cell.angle_beta   90.00
_cell.angle_gamma   90.00
#
_symmetry.space_group_name_H-M   'P 1'
#
loop_
_entity.id
_entity.type
_entity.pdbx_description
1 polymer ?
#
loop_
_entity_poly.entity_id
_entity_poly.type
_entity_poly.pdbx_seq_one_letter_code
_entity_poly.pdbx_strand_id
1 'polypeptide(L)'
;MSESDNITRNLLGKLLRTEISIIRSYRAFLMLLPLHGSSKYQTGSPLLQRRLFGNGFGAMIDNAFEVETRPGSFLVPRSLSKEISWDKFFVAVVDGDTNVIREYDSEDTDFGIYNEGEKVTLLSGQEEFYNPRKIQQLRSKCVDIQNDYLMQVFFMSMLAPEFVSIFFGLKPATVEAIKDVGMSSLKLINDIVLFPRTIPFTPGLGDDSATLKSKVFAWAYEISADIRLGKVSDDLMELLRYDTMFTCHRQDVFNTLANKVLLKDY
;
A
#
# COMPACT_ATOMS: atom_id res chain seq x y z
N MET A 1 22.41 15.77 -17.34
CA MET A 1 21.06 15.51 -16.81
C MET A 1 20.33 16.83 -16.67
N SER A 2 19.08 16.93 -17.12
CA SER A 2 18.31 18.17 -16.95
C SER A 2 17.86 18.33 -15.49
N GLU A 3 17.59 19.55 -15.05
CA GLU A 3 17.05 19.84 -13.71
C GLU A 3 15.71 19.13 -13.48
N SER A 4 14.88 19.02 -14.52
CA SER A 4 13.61 18.32 -14.52
C SER A 4 13.75 16.81 -14.28
N ASP A 5 14.77 16.16 -14.86
CA ASP A 5 15.06 14.74 -14.63
C ASP A 5 15.45 14.48 -13.16
N ASN A 6 16.24 15.39 -12.59
CA ASN A 6 16.66 15.31 -11.18
C ASN A 6 15.48 15.46 -10.20
N ILE A 7 14.58 16.40 -10.48
CA ILE A 7 13.37 16.61 -9.67
C ILE A 7 12.48 15.37 -9.71
N THR A 8 12.25 14.83 -10.91
CA THR A 8 11.43 13.62 -11.11
C THR A 8 12.02 12.42 -10.38
N ARG A 9 13.35 12.23 -10.45
CA ARG A 9 14.05 11.16 -9.72
C ARG A 9 13.90 11.29 -8.21
N ASN A 10 14.10 12.49 -7.67
CA ASN A 10 14.01 12.74 -6.23
C ASN A 10 12.59 12.49 -5.72
N LEU A 11 11.58 12.90 -6.50
CA LEU A 11 10.17 12.70 -6.16
C LEU A 11 9.78 11.23 -6.24
N LEU A 12 10.23 10.49 -7.25
CA LEU A 12 10.03 9.04 -7.33
C LEU A 12 10.65 8.33 -6.12
N GLY A 13 11.91 8.62 -5.80
CA GLY A 13 12.55 8.03 -4.61
C GLY A 13 11.82 8.38 -3.32
N LYS A 14 11.25 9.59 -3.21
CA LYS A 14 10.39 9.97 -2.08
C LYS A 14 9.11 9.15 -2.06
N LEU A 15 8.44 8.97 -3.20
CA LEU A 15 7.21 8.20 -3.35
C LEU A 15 7.41 6.77 -2.86
N LEU A 16 8.48 6.11 -3.31
CA LEU A 16 8.76 4.73 -2.91
C LEU A 16 9.11 4.61 -1.43
N ARG A 17 9.87 5.57 -0.87
CA ARG A 17 10.17 5.64 0.57
C ARG A 17 8.92 5.85 1.42
N THR A 18 8.02 6.74 1.00
CA THR A 18 6.80 7.02 1.74
C THR A 18 5.84 5.81 1.68
N GLU A 19 5.76 5.09 0.56
CA GLU A 19 5.01 3.83 0.48
C GLU A 19 5.46 2.82 1.54
N ILE A 20 6.78 2.61 1.67
CA ILE A 20 7.36 1.72 2.69
C ILE A 20 7.09 2.25 4.11
N SER A 21 7.13 3.56 4.29
CA SER A 21 6.83 4.21 5.57
C SER A 21 5.37 4.00 5.98
N ILE A 22 4.42 3.99 5.03
CA ILE A 22 3.01 3.64 5.28
C ILE A 22 2.93 2.20 5.79
N ILE A 23 3.56 1.24 5.12
CA ILE A 23 3.51 -0.18 5.52
C ILE A 23 4.10 -0.38 6.93
N ARG A 24 5.24 0.26 7.22
CA ARG A 24 5.86 0.21 8.56
C ARG A 24 4.98 0.88 9.63
N SER A 25 4.40 2.03 9.33
CA SER A 25 3.52 2.75 10.25
C SER A 25 2.23 1.98 10.53
N TYR A 26 1.64 1.40 9.49
CA TYR A 26 0.47 0.55 9.59
C TYR A 26 0.74 -0.70 10.44
N ARG A 27 1.88 -1.38 10.23
CA ARG A 27 2.31 -2.47 11.12
C ARG A 27 2.43 -2.01 12.57
N ALA A 28 3.10 -0.88 12.82
CA ALA A 28 3.27 -0.36 14.17
C ALA A 28 1.93 -0.04 14.85
N PHE A 29 0.98 0.50 14.09
CA PHE A 29 -0.39 0.73 14.54
C PHE A 29 -1.10 -0.58 14.89
N LEU A 30 -1.10 -1.58 13.98
CA LEU A 30 -1.71 -2.89 14.23
C LEU A 30 -1.11 -3.63 15.42
N MET A 31 0.20 -3.48 15.67
CA MET A 31 0.87 -4.12 16.80
C MET A 31 0.34 -3.67 18.16
N LEU A 32 -0.40 -2.55 18.25
CA LEU A 32 -1.01 -2.07 19.51
C LEU A 32 -2.52 -2.28 19.56
N LEU A 33 -3.13 -2.82 18.50
CA LEU A 33 -4.56 -3.02 18.47
C LEU A 33 -4.94 -4.28 19.26
N PRO A 34 -5.98 -4.22 20.11
CA PRO A 34 -6.53 -5.40 20.78
C PRO A 34 -7.10 -6.41 19.78
N LEU A 35 -7.02 -7.70 20.12
CA LEU A 35 -7.53 -8.78 19.27
C LEU A 35 -9.05 -8.67 19.07
N HIS A 36 -9.79 -8.40 20.15
CA HIS A 36 -11.22 -8.12 20.08
C HIS A 36 -11.46 -6.63 19.83
N GLY A 37 -12.43 -6.30 18.97
CA GLY A 37 -12.68 -4.91 18.58
C GLY A 37 -11.73 -4.35 17.52
N SER A 38 -10.84 -5.15 16.93
CA SER A 38 -9.98 -4.66 15.84
C SER A 38 -10.05 -5.49 14.57
N SER A 39 -11.10 -6.31 14.42
CA SER A 39 -11.29 -7.19 13.26
C SER A 39 -11.33 -6.41 11.94
N LYS A 40 -11.87 -5.18 11.94
CA LYS A 40 -11.96 -4.34 10.75
C LYS A 40 -10.59 -3.88 10.21
N TYR A 41 -9.60 -3.76 11.11
CA TYR A 41 -8.22 -3.42 10.75
C TYR A 41 -7.39 -4.63 10.31
N GLN A 42 -7.86 -5.85 10.53
CA GLN A 42 -7.17 -7.05 10.07
C GLN A 42 -7.34 -7.20 8.55
N THR A 43 -6.24 -7.45 7.86
CA THR A 43 -6.18 -7.58 6.40
C THR A 43 -5.62 -8.94 5.98
N GLY A 44 -6.28 -9.61 5.05
CA GLY A 44 -5.85 -10.92 4.57
C GLY A 44 -6.07 -12.06 5.58
N SER A 45 -5.41 -13.20 5.33
CA SER A 45 -5.57 -14.41 6.14
C SER A 45 -4.83 -14.32 7.48
N PRO A 46 -5.18 -15.15 8.48
CA PRO A 46 -4.42 -15.25 9.74
C PRO A 46 -2.92 -15.53 9.51
N LEU A 47 -2.58 -16.25 8.45
CA LEU A 47 -1.18 -16.51 8.08
C LEU A 47 -0.47 -15.23 7.63
N LEU A 48 -1.12 -14.39 6.81
CA LEU A 48 -0.56 -13.10 6.38
C LEU A 48 -0.33 -12.16 7.56
N GLN A 49 -1.28 -12.11 8.50
CA GLN A 49 -1.17 -11.33 9.72
C GLN A 49 0.02 -11.81 10.58
N ARG A 50 0.19 -13.13 10.76
CA ARG A 50 1.36 -13.68 11.46
C ARG A 50 2.69 -13.26 10.81
N ARG A 51 2.77 -13.27 9.47
CA ARG A 51 3.99 -12.82 8.77
C ARG A 51 4.24 -11.32 8.93
N LEU A 52 3.19 -10.51 8.92
CA LEU A 52 3.28 -9.07 9.14
C LEU A 52 3.87 -8.74 10.53
N PHE A 53 3.47 -9.50 11.56
CA PHE A 53 4.00 -9.31 12.93
C PHE A 53 5.33 -10.01 13.17
N GLY A 54 5.67 -11.02 12.37
CA GLY A 54 6.85 -11.85 12.52
C GLY A 54 8.19 -11.12 12.34
N ASN A 55 9.27 -11.75 12.83
CA ASN A 55 10.62 -11.21 12.83
C ASN A 55 11.19 -10.96 11.42
N GLY A 56 10.66 -11.65 10.40
CA GLY A 56 11.08 -11.48 9.00
C GLY A 56 10.63 -10.16 8.38
N PHE A 57 9.65 -9.45 8.96
CA PHE A 57 9.07 -8.24 8.38
C PHE A 57 10.12 -7.18 8.03
N GLY A 58 11.06 -6.90 8.95
CA GLY A 58 12.08 -5.87 8.76
C GLY A 58 12.96 -6.15 7.54
N ALA A 59 13.53 -7.36 7.47
CA ALA A 59 14.34 -7.76 6.34
C ALA A 59 13.54 -7.74 5.02
N MET A 60 12.29 -8.22 5.02
CA MET A 60 11.48 -8.24 3.80
C MET A 60 11.13 -6.83 3.33
N ILE A 61 10.76 -5.92 4.23
CA ILE A 61 10.41 -4.56 3.83
C ILE A 61 11.63 -3.76 3.36
N ASP A 62 12.80 -4.01 3.93
CA ASP A 62 14.06 -3.39 3.52
C ASP A 62 14.47 -3.88 2.12
N ASN A 63 14.41 -5.19 1.87
CA ASN A 63 14.68 -5.74 0.54
C ASN A 63 13.67 -5.27 -0.51
N ALA A 64 12.39 -5.16 -0.15
CA ALA A 64 11.36 -4.63 -1.04
C ALA A 64 11.59 -3.15 -1.39
N PHE A 65 12.16 -2.37 -0.46
CA PHE A 65 12.52 -0.98 -0.70
C PHE A 65 13.67 -0.82 -1.70
N GLU A 66 14.62 -1.75 -1.69
CA GLU A 66 15.74 -1.78 -2.65
C GLU A 66 15.33 -2.20 -4.08
N VAL A 67 14.06 -2.54 -4.32
CA VAL A 67 13.56 -2.83 -5.66
C VAL A 67 13.21 -1.53 -6.37
N GLU A 68 14.17 -1.08 -7.17
CA GLU A 68 14.06 0.15 -7.95
C GLU A 68 13.12 0.01 -9.16
N THR A 69 12.71 -1.24 -9.51
CA THR A 69 11.98 -1.54 -10.76
C THR A 69 10.56 -2.07 -10.65
N ARG A 70 9.83 -1.76 -9.57
CA ARG A 70 8.50 -2.34 -9.35
C ARG A 70 7.40 -1.78 -10.28
N PRO A 71 6.59 -2.63 -10.95
CA PRO A 71 5.64 -2.18 -11.97
C PRO A 71 4.29 -1.70 -11.40
N GLY A 72 4.14 -1.65 -10.07
CA GLY A 72 2.96 -1.11 -9.41
C GLY A 72 3.14 -0.93 -7.91
N SER A 73 2.13 -0.33 -7.28
CA SER A 73 2.14 -0.03 -5.85
C SER A 73 2.03 -1.29 -4.97
N PHE A 74 2.75 -1.28 -3.83
CA PHE A 74 2.55 -2.25 -2.75
C PHE A 74 1.33 -1.94 -1.87
N LEU A 75 0.61 -0.85 -2.16
CA LEU A 75 -0.57 -0.43 -1.44
C LEU A 75 -1.85 -0.67 -2.26
N VAL A 76 -2.96 -0.77 -1.52
CA VAL A 76 -4.32 -0.81 -2.06
C VAL A 76 -5.19 0.14 -1.25
N PRO A 77 -6.04 0.96 -1.90
CA PRO A 77 -7.04 1.71 -1.18
C PRO A 77 -8.18 0.79 -0.73
N ARG A 78 -8.69 1.04 0.46
CA ARG A 78 -9.87 0.37 1.01
C ARG A 78 -10.94 1.39 1.36
N SER A 79 -12.17 0.93 1.26
CA SER A 79 -13.37 1.62 1.71
C SER A 79 -14.29 0.61 2.35
N LEU A 80 -14.77 0.90 3.56
CA LEU A 80 -15.66 0.03 4.33
C LEU A 80 -15.15 -1.42 4.39
N SER A 81 -13.85 -1.58 4.71
CA SER A 81 -13.17 -2.88 4.81
C SER A 81 -13.05 -3.67 3.49
N LYS A 82 -13.36 -3.07 2.33
CA LYS A 82 -13.22 -3.70 1.01
C LYS A 82 -12.15 -2.99 0.21
N GLU A 83 -11.29 -3.77 -0.44
CA GLU A 83 -10.36 -3.23 -1.46
C GLU A 83 -11.18 -2.55 -2.58
N ILE A 84 -10.75 -1.35 -2.96
CA ILE A 84 -11.28 -0.62 -4.11
C ILE A 84 -10.14 -0.37 -5.11
N SER A 85 -10.48 -0.09 -6.38
CA SER A 85 -9.46 0.29 -7.35
C SER A 85 -8.90 1.68 -7.02
N TRP A 86 -7.64 1.91 -7.41
CA TRP A 86 -7.04 3.24 -7.35
C TRP A 86 -7.84 4.27 -8.17
N ASP A 87 -8.42 3.86 -9.31
CA ASP A 87 -9.28 4.72 -10.12
C ASP A 87 -10.51 5.20 -9.33
N LYS A 88 -11.23 4.28 -8.68
CA LYS A 88 -12.39 4.63 -7.84
C LYS A 88 -11.97 5.53 -6.68
N PHE A 89 -10.83 5.25 -6.05
CA PHE A 89 -10.31 6.06 -4.96
C PHE A 89 -9.99 7.50 -5.42
N PHE A 90 -9.22 7.67 -6.50
CA PHE A 90 -8.82 9.00 -6.96
C PHE A 90 -10.01 9.81 -7.50
N VAL A 91 -10.97 9.19 -8.19
CA VAL A 91 -12.22 9.85 -8.56
C VAL A 91 -12.93 10.40 -7.32
N ALA A 92 -13.05 9.60 -6.26
CA ALA A 92 -13.66 10.07 -5.02
C ALA A 92 -12.88 11.20 -4.33
N VAL A 93 -11.54 11.18 -4.40
CA VAL A 93 -10.72 12.28 -3.86
C VAL A 93 -10.93 13.57 -4.66
N VAL A 94 -11.02 13.48 -5.98
CA VAL A 94 -11.30 14.62 -6.87
C VAL A 94 -12.70 15.18 -6.60
N ASP A 95 -13.70 14.30 -6.48
CA ASP A 95 -15.10 14.67 -6.25
C ASP A 95 -15.40 15.08 -4.80
N GLY A 96 -14.46 14.84 -3.87
CA GLY A 96 -14.67 15.04 -2.44
C GLY A 96 -15.70 14.08 -1.82
N ASP A 97 -15.90 12.90 -2.41
CA ASP A 97 -16.87 11.91 -1.93
C ASP A 97 -16.35 11.15 -0.71
N THR A 98 -16.72 11.68 0.47
CA THR A 98 -16.37 11.12 1.77
C THR A 98 -16.88 9.70 1.99
N ASN A 99 -17.92 9.24 1.29
CA ASN A 99 -18.43 7.88 1.47
C ASN A 99 -17.46 6.82 0.93
N VAL A 100 -16.71 7.16 -0.12
CA VAL A 100 -15.74 6.25 -0.74
C VAL A 100 -14.38 6.34 -0.05
N ILE A 101 -13.96 7.52 0.40
CA ILE A 101 -12.68 7.70 1.12
C ILE A 101 -12.78 7.42 2.63
N ARG A 102 -13.87 6.82 3.08
CA ARG A 102 -14.07 6.40 4.47
C ARG A 102 -13.69 4.93 4.64
N GLU A 103 -12.84 4.66 5.63
CA GLU A 103 -12.59 3.28 6.06
C GLU A 103 -13.37 2.93 7.33
N TYR A 104 -13.60 3.88 8.24
CA TYR A 104 -14.28 3.63 9.52
C TYR A 104 -15.33 4.69 9.85
N ASP A 105 -16.36 4.33 10.61
CA ASP A 105 -17.21 5.34 11.25
C ASP A 105 -16.44 5.98 12.42
N SER A 106 -16.44 7.32 12.51
CA SER A 106 -15.84 8.01 13.65
C SER A 106 -16.54 7.63 14.96
N GLU A 107 -17.79 7.18 14.88
CA GLU A 107 -18.56 6.64 16.00
C GLU A 107 -18.34 5.13 16.23
N ASP A 108 -17.75 4.41 15.26
CA ASP A 108 -17.48 2.94 15.32
C ASP A 108 -16.16 2.60 16.01
N THR A 109 -15.68 3.47 16.88
CA THR A 109 -14.45 3.19 17.62
C THR A 109 -14.73 2.16 18.71
N ASP A 110 -14.45 0.90 18.37
CA ASP A 110 -14.27 -0.26 19.26
C ASP A 110 -13.28 0.00 20.43
N PHE A 111 -12.69 1.20 20.53
CA PHE A 111 -11.90 1.69 21.66
C PHE A 111 -12.67 1.77 22.98
N GLY A 112 -14.01 1.66 22.97
CA GLY A 112 -14.85 1.63 24.17
C GLY A 112 -14.96 0.27 24.86
N ILE A 113 -14.38 -0.80 24.31
CA ILE A 113 -14.46 -2.15 24.90
C ILE A 113 -13.53 -2.27 26.13
N TYR A 114 -12.39 -1.57 26.11
CA TYR A 114 -11.33 -1.70 27.10
C TYR A 114 -11.06 -0.39 27.81
N ASN A 115 -10.75 -0.47 29.10
CA ASN A 115 -10.32 0.69 29.87
C ASN A 115 -8.80 0.91 29.72
N GLU A 116 -8.35 2.17 29.73
CA GLU A 116 -6.92 2.49 29.73
C GLU A 116 -6.20 1.76 30.89
N GLY A 117 -5.11 1.05 30.58
CA GLY A 117 -4.37 0.24 31.55
C GLY A 117 -4.92 -1.18 31.76
N GLU A 118 -5.99 -1.58 31.08
CA GLU A 118 -6.49 -2.96 31.10
C GLU A 118 -5.53 -3.89 30.35
N LYS A 119 -5.33 -5.12 30.85
CA LYS A 119 -4.49 -6.11 30.19
C LYS A 119 -5.27 -6.77 29.06
N VAL A 120 -4.75 -6.68 27.83
CA VAL A 120 -5.42 -7.18 26.62
C VAL A 120 -4.49 -8.04 25.79
N THR A 121 -5.07 -9.01 25.07
CA THR A 121 -4.36 -9.72 23.99
C THR A 121 -4.41 -8.85 22.73
N LEU A 122 -3.25 -8.58 22.13
CA LEU A 122 -3.10 -7.78 20.92
C LEU A 122 -3.28 -8.63 19.67
N LEU A 123 -3.46 -7.99 18.50
CA LEU A 123 -3.50 -8.66 17.20
C LEU A 123 -2.25 -9.50 16.91
N SER A 124 -1.10 -9.10 17.44
CA SER A 124 0.16 -9.84 17.35
C SER A 124 0.17 -11.13 18.18
N GLY A 125 -0.82 -11.33 19.06
CA GLY A 125 -0.90 -12.41 20.03
C GLY A 125 -0.15 -12.12 21.35
N GLN A 126 0.52 -10.97 21.46
CA GLN A 126 1.18 -10.54 22.69
C GLN A 126 0.15 -10.02 23.71
N GLU A 127 0.44 -10.15 25.00
CA GLU A 127 -0.34 -9.52 26.07
C GLU A 127 0.31 -8.21 26.51
N GLU A 128 -0.44 -7.12 26.51
CA GLU A 128 0.06 -5.79 26.86
C GLU A 128 -1.04 -4.98 27.57
N PHE A 129 -0.68 -3.83 28.14
CA PHE A 129 -1.66 -2.89 28.69
C PHE A 129 -2.24 -1.98 27.60
N TYR A 130 -3.56 -1.91 27.53
CA TYR A 130 -4.29 -1.09 26.56
C TYR A 130 -3.99 0.40 26.77
N ASN A 131 -3.54 1.06 25.69
CA ASN A 131 -3.19 2.48 25.71
C ASN A 131 -3.86 3.19 24.51
N PRO A 132 -5.08 3.72 24.69
CA PRO A 132 -5.84 4.35 23.61
C PRO A 132 -5.13 5.59 23.04
N ARG A 133 -4.41 6.34 23.89
CA ARG A 133 -3.67 7.54 23.46
C ARG A 133 -2.55 7.20 22.48
N LYS A 134 -1.79 6.15 22.77
CA LYS A 134 -0.70 5.67 21.89
C LYS A 134 -1.26 5.12 20.58
N ILE A 135 -2.38 4.41 20.62
CA ILE A 135 -3.07 3.92 19.41
C ILE A 135 -3.52 5.10 18.54
N GLN A 136 -4.14 6.12 19.14
CA GLN A 136 -4.57 7.32 18.42
C GLN A 136 -3.38 8.06 17.79
N GLN A 137 -2.27 8.21 18.51
CA GLN A 137 -1.04 8.82 17.99
C GLN A 137 -0.49 8.06 16.77
N LEU A 138 -0.43 6.73 16.83
CA LEU A 138 0.03 5.91 15.70
C LEU A 138 -0.94 5.99 14.52
N ARG A 139 -2.24 6.05 14.78
CA ARG A 139 -3.27 6.24 13.75
C ARG A 139 -3.09 7.58 13.03
N SER A 140 -2.98 8.68 13.77
CA SER A 140 -2.73 10.01 13.21
C SER A 140 -1.44 10.03 12.39
N LYS A 141 -0.36 9.43 12.90
CA LYS A 141 0.90 9.29 12.15
C LYS A 141 0.72 8.52 10.84
N CYS A 142 -0.09 7.46 10.81
CA CYS A 142 -0.37 6.75 9.56
C CYS A 142 -1.10 7.64 8.55
N VAL A 143 -2.09 8.41 9.00
CA VAL A 143 -2.84 9.35 8.16
C VAL A 143 -1.93 10.45 7.60
N ASP A 144 -1.02 11.00 8.43
CA ASP A 144 -0.08 12.03 7.98
C ASP A 144 0.85 11.50 6.88
N ILE A 145 1.45 10.32 7.08
CA ILE A 145 2.34 9.68 6.08
C ILE A 145 1.55 9.33 4.81
N GLN A 146 0.30 8.89 4.94
CA GLN A 146 -0.59 8.62 3.80
C GLN A 146 -0.87 9.90 2.99
N ASN A 147 -1.18 11.00 3.66
CA ASN A 147 -1.42 12.28 3.00
C ASN A 147 -0.16 12.78 2.30
N ASP A 148 1.01 12.62 2.92
CA ASP A 148 2.30 12.91 2.28
C ASP A 148 2.55 12.06 1.03
N TYR A 149 2.13 10.78 1.03
CA TYR A 149 2.24 9.90 -0.13
C TYR A 149 1.31 10.37 -1.25
N LEU A 150 0.04 10.67 -0.94
CA LEU A 150 -0.93 11.14 -1.92
C LEU A 150 -0.50 12.47 -2.55
N MET A 151 0.03 13.40 -1.76
CA MET A 151 0.61 14.64 -2.29
C MET A 151 1.76 14.35 -3.28
N GLN A 152 2.61 13.37 -2.98
CA GLN A 152 3.67 12.98 -3.91
C GLN A 152 3.11 12.37 -5.19
N VAL A 153 2.03 11.60 -5.12
CA VAL A 153 1.33 11.10 -6.32
C VAL A 153 0.80 12.26 -7.16
N PHE A 154 0.19 13.27 -6.54
CA PHE A 154 -0.30 14.45 -7.27
C PHE A 154 0.83 15.23 -7.93
N PHE A 155 1.94 15.47 -7.21
CA PHE A 155 3.12 16.08 -7.83
C PHE A 155 3.71 15.23 -8.96
N MET A 156 3.76 13.90 -8.81
CA MET A 156 4.20 12.99 -9.86
C MET A 156 3.26 13.01 -11.06
N SER A 157 1.96 13.22 -10.87
CA SER A 157 1.00 13.30 -11.97
C SER A 157 1.25 14.50 -12.88
N MET A 158 1.78 15.59 -12.34
CA MET A 158 2.19 16.77 -13.12
C MET A 158 3.50 16.56 -13.89
N LEU A 159 4.45 15.83 -13.29
CA LEU A 159 5.80 15.67 -13.85
C LEU A 159 5.95 14.45 -14.77
N ALA A 160 5.24 13.36 -14.46
CA ALA A 160 5.30 12.08 -15.17
C ALA A 160 3.92 11.39 -15.14
N PRO A 161 2.90 11.95 -15.81
CA PRO A 161 1.54 11.41 -15.82
C PRO A 161 1.47 9.96 -16.33
N GLU A 162 2.28 9.59 -17.32
CA GLU A 162 2.33 8.23 -17.86
C GLU A 162 2.80 7.22 -16.81
N PHE A 163 3.76 7.62 -15.95
CA PHE A 163 4.18 6.80 -14.82
C PHE A 163 3.03 6.55 -13.85
N VAL A 164 2.33 7.62 -13.46
CA VAL A 164 1.22 7.53 -12.50
C VAL A 164 0.09 6.67 -13.07
N SER A 165 -0.22 6.81 -14.36
CA SER A 165 -1.18 5.96 -15.07
C SER A 165 -0.80 4.48 -14.97
N ILE A 166 0.44 4.12 -15.27
CA ILE A 166 0.88 2.72 -15.27
C ILE A 166 1.00 2.16 -13.86
N PHE A 167 1.63 2.91 -12.95
CA PHE A 167 1.93 2.47 -11.59
C PHE A 167 0.68 2.18 -10.75
N PHE A 168 -0.39 2.93 -10.99
CA PHE A 168 -1.67 2.78 -10.28
C PHE A 168 -2.77 2.14 -11.14
N GLY A 169 -2.53 1.91 -12.44
CA GLY A 169 -3.54 1.39 -13.37
C GLY A 169 -4.67 2.38 -13.65
N LEU A 170 -4.36 3.67 -13.79
CA LEU A 170 -5.33 4.75 -13.95
C LEU A 170 -5.54 5.12 -15.42
N LYS A 171 -6.75 5.56 -15.75
CA LYS A 171 -7.03 6.16 -17.07
C LYS A 171 -6.34 7.53 -17.18
N PRO A 172 -5.88 7.94 -18.38
CA PRO A 172 -5.30 9.26 -18.58
C PRO A 172 -6.19 10.41 -18.10
N ALA A 173 -7.51 10.31 -18.29
CA ALA A 173 -8.46 11.31 -17.79
C ALA A 173 -8.46 11.42 -16.25
N THR A 174 -8.34 10.30 -15.53
CA THR A 174 -8.21 10.29 -14.07
C THR A 174 -6.89 10.92 -13.64
N VAL A 175 -5.79 10.62 -14.35
CA VAL A 175 -4.47 11.24 -14.09
C VAL A 175 -4.49 12.75 -14.33
N GLU A 176 -5.23 13.22 -15.35
CA GLU A 176 -5.38 14.65 -15.58
C GLU A 176 -6.14 15.32 -14.44
N ALA A 177 -7.25 14.72 -13.98
CA ALA A 177 -8.08 15.27 -12.93
C ALA A 177 -7.36 15.37 -11.56
N ILE A 178 -6.44 14.45 -11.24
CA ILE A 178 -5.73 14.48 -9.96
C ILE A 178 -4.67 15.58 -9.86
N LYS A 179 -4.22 16.17 -10.98
CA LYS A 179 -3.20 17.23 -10.98
C LYS A 179 -3.67 18.48 -10.23
N ASP A 180 -4.98 18.73 -10.27
CA ASP A 180 -5.62 19.91 -9.68
C ASP A 180 -6.06 19.68 -8.21
N VAL A 181 -5.78 18.49 -7.66
CA VAL A 181 -6.15 18.17 -6.27
C VAL A 181 -5.23 18.90 -5.30
N GLY A 182 -5.80 19.87 -4.58
CA GLY A 182 -5.11 20.61 -3.53
C GLY A 182 -5.02 19.83 -2.20
N MET A 183 -4.09 20.27 -1.35
CA MET A 183 -3.90 19.73 0.02
C MET A 183 -5.19 19.75 0.87
N SER A 184 -6.10 20.68 0.59
CA SER A 184 -7.40 20.76 1.28
C SER A 184 -8.28 19.53 1.05
N SER A 185 -8.22 18.91 -0.13
CA SER A 185 -9.02 17.71 -0.44
C SER A 185 -8.56 16.50 0.38
N LEU A 186 -7.26 16.43 0.71
CA LEU A 186 -6.72 15.37 1.57
C LEU A 186 -7.11 15.52 3.04
N LYS A 187 -7.51 16.71 3.50
CA LYS A 187 -8.00 16.92 4.88
C LYS A 187 -9.32 16.18 5.15
N LEU A 188 -10.02 15.73 4.10
CA LEU A 188 -11.21 14.91 4.23
C LEU A 188 -10.86 13.46 4.58
N ILE A 189 -9.63 13.03 4.30
CA ILE A 189 -9.14 11.67 4.61
C ILE A 189 -8.59 11.67 6.03
N ASN A 190 -9.48 11.44 7.00
CA ASN A 190 -9.15 11.37 8.43
C ASN A 190 -8.90 9.95 8.93
N ASP A 191 -9.06 8.96 8.04
CA ASP A 191 -8.90 7.55 8.31
C ASP A 191 -7.74 6.95 7.51
N ILE A 192 -7.24 5.82 7.99
CA ILE A 192 -6.28 5.01 7.24
C ILE A 192 -7.06 4.28 6.16
N VAL A 193 -6.81 4.63 4.90
CA VAL A 193 -7.49 4.04 3.73
C VAL A 193 -6.50 3.29 2.83
N LEU A 194 -5.20 3.51 2.97
CA LEU A 194 -4.16 2.80 2.22
C LEU A 194 -3.58 1.66 3.07
N PHE A 195 -3.64 0.45 2.53
CA PHE A 195 -3.22 -0.77 3.22
C PHE A 195 -2.18 -1.53 2.39
N PRO A 196 -1.31 -2.35 3.03
CA PRO A 196 -0.47 -3.29 2.30
C PRO A 196 -1.33 -4.19 1.40
N ARG A 197 -0.98 -4.27 0.12
CA ARG A 197 -1.71 -5.04 -0.88
C ARG A 197 -1.45 -6.53 -0.72
N THR A 198 -2.52 -7.32 -0.79
CA THR A 198 -2.43 -8.78 -0.88
C THR A 198 -2.46 -9.22 -2.34
N ILE A 199 -1.66 -10.22 -2.68
CA ILE A 199 -1.63 -10.84 -4.01
C ILE A 199 -2.13 -12.29 -3.87
N PRO A 200 -3.24 -12.65 -4.53
CA PRO A 200 -3.71 -14.02 -4.55
C PRO A 200 -2.92 -14.86 -5.56
N PHE A 201 -2.57 -16.07 -5.15
CA PHE A 201 -1.95 -17.11 -5.97
C PHE A 201 -2.87 -18.32 -6.02
N THR A 202 -2.91 -18.95 -7.18
CA THR A 202 -3.40 -20.32 -7.30
C THR A 202 -2.16 -21.21 -7.38
N PRO A 203 -1.94 -22.12 -6.41
CA PRO A 203 -0.86 -23.10 -6.53
C PRO A 203 -0.98 -23.86 -7.85
N GLY A 204 0.13 -24.05 -8.56
CA GLY A 204 0.17 -24.79 -9.82
C GLY A 204 -0.29 -26.23 -9.65
N LEU A 205 -0.97 -26.75 -10.67
CA LEU A 205 -1.46 -28.12 -10.78
C LEU A 205 -0.32 -29.13 -10.63
N GLY A 206 -0.31 -29.89 -9.54
CA GLY A 206 -0.02 -31.31 -9.68
C GLY A 206 -1.28 -31.94 -10.27
N ASP A 207 -1.14 -32.65 -11.39
CA ASP A 207 -2.19 -33.55 -11.85
C ASP A 207 -2.63 -34.42 -10.66
N ASP A 208 -3.94 -34.57 -10.49
CA ASP A 208 -4.61 -35.25 -9.38
C ASP A 208 -4.73 -34.46 -8.07
N SER A 209 -5.82 -33.72 -7.93
CA SER A 209 -6.82 -34.04 -6.89
C SER A 209 -7.95 -33.01 -6.84
N ALA A 210 -9.16 -33.52 -6.61
CA ALA A 210 -10.38 -32.79 -6.33
C ALA A 210 -10.38 -32.09 -4.95
N THR A 211 -9.23 -31.60 -4.48
CA THR A 211 -9.14 -30.76 -3.28
C THR A 211 -9.36 -29.31 -3.67
N LEU A 212 -10.25 -28.61 -2.95
CA LEU A 212 -10.53 -27.19 -3.15
C LEU A 212 -9.23 -26.41 -3.37
N LYS A 213 -9.13 -25.74 -4.54
CA LYS A 213 -8.04 -24.81 -4.87
C LYS A 213 -7.98 -23.70 -3.82
N SER A 214 -7.24 -23.91 -2.73
CA SER A 214 -7.08 -22.89 -1.71
C SER A 214 -6.23 -21.77 -2.31
N LYS A 215 -6.83 -20.59 -2.49
CA LYS A 215 -6.07 -19.38 -2.84
C LYS A 215 -5.05 -19.12 -1.74
N VAL A 216 -3.78 -19.07 -2.10
CA VAL A 216 -2.69 -18.66 -1.20
C VAL A 216 -2.49 -17.17 -1.40
N PHE A 217 -2.07 -16.45 -0.37
CA PHE A 217 -1.85 -15.01 -0.46
C PHE A 217 -0.44 -14.64 0.03
N ALA A 218 0.17 -13.67 -0.65
CA ALA A 218 1.39 -13.00 -0.19
C ALA A 218 1.20 -11.49 -0.12
N TRP A 219 1.98 -10.83 0.72
CA TRP A 219 2.05 -9.37 0.64
C TRP A 219 2.81 -8.97 -0.63
N ALA A 220 2.36 -7.91 -1.30
CA ALA A 220 3.02 -7.41 -2.50
C ALA A 220 4.52 -7.11 -2.27
N TYR A 221 4.85 -6.53 -1.11
CA TYR A 221 6.25 -6.27 -0.74
C TYR A 221 7.05 -7.56 -0.49
N GLU A 222 6.44 -8.65 0.00
CA GLU A 222 7.13 -9.93 0.19
C GLU A 222 7.55 -10.53 -1.15
N ILE A 223 6.67 -10.49 -2.15
CA ILE A 223 6.96 -10.97 -3.51
C ILE A 223 8.14 -10.19 -4.08
N SER A 224 8.08 -8.86 -4.00
CA SER A 224 9.15 -8.00 -4.48
C SER A 224 10.49 -8.29 -3.79
N ALA A 225 10.47 -8.50 -2.46
CA ALA A 225 11.66 -8.85 -1.70
C ALA A 225 12.23 -10.22 -2.10
N ASP A 226 11.37 -11.23 -2.27
CA ASP A 226 11.82 -12.57 -2.64
C ASP A 226 12.36 -12.63 -4.08
N ILE A 227 11.81 -11.84 -5.00
CA ILE A 227 12.36 -11.66 -6.35
C ILE A 227 13.75 -11.04 -6.29
N ARG A 228 13.90 -9.94 -5.55
CA ARG A 228 15.19 -9.26 -5.34
C ARG A 228 16.27 -10.17 -4.76
N LEU A 229 15.86 -11.10 -3.88
CA LEU A 229 16.71 -12.10 -3.25
C LEU A 229 16.96 -13.34 -4.13
N GLY A 230 16.40 -13.39 -5.34
CA GLY A 230 16.53 -14.52 -6.27
C GLY A 230 15.81 -15.80 -5.81
N LYS A 231 14.85 -15.69 -4.89
CA LYS A 231 14.11 -16.84 -4.33
C LYS A 231 12.92 -17.25 -5.18
N VAL A 232 12.36 -16.34 -5.97
CA VAL A 232 11.26 -16.61 -6.89
C VAL A 232 11.51 -15.93 -8.24
N SER A 233 10.84 -16.39 -9.30
CA SER A 233 11.04 -15.89 -10.67
C SER A 233 10.69 -14.41 -10.80
N ASP A 234 11.51 -13.68 -11.56
CA ASP A 234 11.27 -12.28 -11.95
C ASP A 234 9.94 -12.10 -12.70
N ASP A 235 9.44 -13.14 -13.37
CA ASP A 235 8.12 -13.11 -14.05
C ASP A 235 6.97 -12.80 -13.07
N LEU A 236 7.14 -13.10 -11.79
CA LEU A 236 6.15 -12.77 -10.76
C LEU A 236 6.07 -11.28 -10.44
N MET A 237 7.03 -10.45 -10.90
CA MET A 237 6.91 -8.98 -10.82
C MET A 237 5.64 -8.49 -11.52
N GLU A 238 5.20 -9.17 -12.58
CA GLU A 238 3.99 -8.82 -13.32
C GLU A 238 2.73 -8.89 -12.45
N LEU A 239 2.73 -9.68 -11.37
CA LEU A 239 1.61 -9.72 -10.41
C LEU A 239 1.44 -8.41 -9.64
N LEU A 240 2.48 -7.59 -9.55
CA LEU A 240 2.43 -6.28 -8.90
C LEU A 240 1.73 -5.24 -9.77
N ARG A 241 1.50 -5.51 -11.05
CA ARG A 241 0.69 -4.62 -11.88
C ARG A 241 -0.76 -4.58 -11.38
N TYR A 242 -1.36 -3.40 -11.39
CA TYR A 242 -2.82 -3.28 -11.29
C TYR A 242 -3.42 -3.56 -12.66
N ASP A 243 -4.62 -4.11 -12.68
CA ASP A 243 -5.34 -4.60 -13.87
C ASP A 243 -5.44 -3.50 -14.95
N THR A 244 -4.44 -3.40 -15.82
CA THR A 244 -4.44 -2.42 -16.90
C THR A 244 -5.29 -2.97 -18.04
N MET A 245 -6.55 -2.54 -18.10
CA MET A 245 -7.40 -2.64 -19.30
C MET A 245 -6.81 -1.90 -20.53
N PHE A 246 -5.57 -1.42 -20.45
CA PHE A 246 -4.81 -0.89 -21.57
C PHE A 246 -4.08 -2.03 -22.28
N THR A 247 -4.79 -2.65 -23.23
CA THR A 247 -4.16 -3.20 -24.42
C THR A 247 -3.47 -2.04 -25.15
N CYS A 248 -2.19 -1.80 -24.86
CA CYS A 248 -1.15 -1.33 -25.80
C CYS A 248 0.09 -0.88 -25.00
N HIS A 249 1.22 -1.56 -25.27
CA HIS A 249 2.59 -1.29 -24.83
C HIS A 249 2.98 -1.74 -23.40
N ARG A 250 3.21 -3.06 -23.33
CA ARG A 250 3.73 -3.85 -22.22
C ARG A 250 5.02 -3.35 -21.54
N GLN A 251 5.85 -2.47 -22.11
CA GLN A 251 7.30 -2.65 -21.86
C GLN A 251 8.23 -1.45 -21.58
N ASP A 252 7.87 -0.18 -21.80
CA ASP A 252 8.95 0.83 -21.82
C ASP A 252 8.83 2.05 -20.94
N VAL A 253 7.67 2.49 -20.42
CA VAL A 253 7.66 3.73 -19.62
C VAL A 253 8.40 3.57 -18.30
N PHE A 254 8.16 2.45 -17.60
CA PHE A 254 8.84 2.16 -16.35
C PHE A 254 10.35 1.95 -16.58
N ASN A 255 10.77 1.17 -17.57
CA ASN A 255 12.19 1.01 -17.92
C ASN A 255 12.81 2.29 -18.49
N THR A 256 12.07 3.15 -19.18
CA THR A 256 12.58 4.43 -19.71
C THR A 256 12.78 5.42 -18.59
N LEU A 257 11.88 5.45 -17.60
CA LEU A 257 12.04 6.28 -16.41
C LEU A 257 13.09 5.70 -15.46
N ALA A 258 13.04 4.41 -15.17
CA ALA A 258 14.01 3.70 -14.33
C ALA A 258 15.41 3.70 -14.96
N ASN A 259 15.59 3.40 -16.24
CA ASN A 259 16.91 3.48 -16.88
C ASN A 259 17.41 4.92 -17.00
N LYS A 260 16.55 5.94 -17.15
CA LYS A 260 16.97 7.35 -17.03
C LYS A 260 17.30 7.76 -15.59
N VAL A 261 16.69 7.11 -14.60
CA VAL A 261 16.89 7.31 -13.16
C VAL A 261 18.12 6.54 -12.62
N LEU A 262 18.45 5.40 -13.24
CA LEU A 262 19.49 4.44 -12.85
C LEU A 262 20.71 4.45 -13.79
N LEU A 263 20.74 5.33 -14.79
CA LEU A 263 21.96 5.59 -15.56
C LEU A 263 22.99 6.32 -14.67
N LYS A 264 23.75 5.47 -13.98
CA LYS A 264 25.13 5.55 -13.46
C LYS A 264 25.41 6.39 -12.20
N ASP A 265 25.52 5.67 -11.09
CA ASP A 265 26.80 5.65 -10.36
C ASP A 265 27.72 4.59 -11.04
N TYR A 266 28.53 5.05 -11.99
CA TYR A 266 29.82 4.48 -12.42
C TYR A 266 30.63 5.60 -13.09
#